data_AF-A0A8H9W409-F1
#
_entry.id   AF-A0A8H9W409-F1
#
_cell.length_a   1.000
_cell.length_b   1.000
_cell.length_c   1.000
_cell.angle_alpha   90.00
_cell.angle_beta   90.00
_cell.angle_gamma   90.00
#
_symmetry.space_group_name_H-M   'P 1'
#
loop_
_entity.id
_entity.type
_entity.pdbx_description
1 polymer ?
#
loop_
_entity_poly.entity_id
_entity_poly.type
_entity_poly.pdbx_seq_one_letter_code
_entity_poly.pdbx_strand_id
1 'polypeptide(L)'
;MSDQIFELKGNLFTLSVLHLYSTDIALLAEQLYIKIAQAPRFFEGAPIVVNLLEVKNSPLDFVHLKSLIERMSFNAVGVCNGSDEQHAQAKAAGLSVLNYSQDVKSEPVKQEANTSIV
;
A
#
# COMPACT_ATOMS: atom_id res chain seq x y z
N MET A 1 -17.02 -24.21 32.38
CA MET A 1 -17.05 -23.61 31.04
C MET A 1 -15.70 -22.96 30.84
N SER A 2 -15.04 -23.17 29.71
CA SER A 2 -13.70 -22.62 29.48
C SER A 2 -13.81 -21.11 29.29
N ASP A 3 -13.25 -20.32 30.20
CA ASP A 3 -13.13 -18.87 30.08
C ASP A 3 -12.04 -18.54 29.03
N GLN A 4 -12.38 -18.70 27.75
CA GLN A 4 -11.50 -18.35 26.65
C GLN A 4 -11.44 -16.82 26.50
N ILE A 5 -10.26 -16.23 26.70
CA ILE A 5 -10.07 -14.76 26.72
C ILE A 5 -9.59 -14.15 25.40
N PHE A 6 -9.29 -14.95 24.38
CA PHE A 6 -8.87 -14.47 23.06
C PHE A 6 -9.30 -15.41 21.94
N GLU A 7 -9.32 -14.88 20.72
CA GLU A 7 -9.51 -15.63 19.48
C GLU A 7 -8.70 -14.94 18.37
N LEU A 8 -8.07 -15.73 17.50
CA LEU A 8 -7.35 -15.21 16.34
C LEU A 8 -8.07 -15.65 15.06
N LYS A 9 -8.59 -14.68 14.30
CA LYS A 9 -9.30 -14.89 13.04
C LYS A 9 -8.68 -14.05 11.94
N GLY A 10 -8.56 -14.63 10.75
CA GLY A 10 -8.32 -13.85 9.54
C GLY A 10 -9.61 -13.15 9.11
N ASN A 11 -9.53 -11.87 8.76
CA ASN A 11 -10.64 -11.12 8.17
C ASN A 11 -10.10 -10.19 7.09
N LEU A 12 -10.97 -9.77 6.16
CA LEU A 12 -10.59 -8.81 5.13
C LEU A 12 -10.81 -7.39 5.64
N PHE A 13 -9.78 -6.57 5.57
CA PHE A 13 -9.85 -5.13 5.87
C PHE A 13 -9.48 -4.33 4.63
N THR A 14 -10.25 -3.30 4.34
CA THR A 14 -9.93 -2.32 3.30
C THR A 14 -8.90 -1.32 3.82
N LEU A 15 -7.75 -1.22 3.14
CA LEU A 15 -6.69 -0.27 3.48
C LEU A 15 -6.48 0.70 2.33
N SER A 16 -6.09 1.93 2.65
CA SER A 16 -5.71 2.91 1.64
C SER A 16 -4.31 2.61 1.12
N VAL A 17 -4.14 2.60 -0.20
CA VAL A 17 -2.86 2.32 -0.85
C VAL A 17 -2.26 3.62 -1.38
N LEU A 18 -1.09 3.99 -0.87
CA LEU A 18 -0.28 5.08 -1.41
C LEU A 18 0.66 4.50 -2.46
N HIS A 19 0.39 4.81 -3.73
CA HIS A 19 1.28 4.44 -4.83
C HIS A 19 2.47 5.39 -4.86
N LEU A 20 3.67 4.85 -4.59
CA LEU A 20 4.90 5.62 -4.53
C LEU A 20 5.60 5.58 -5.89
N TYR A 21 5.72 6.75 -6.53
CA TYR A 21 6.30 6.91 -7.86
C TYR A 21 7.74 7.43 -7.87
N SER A 22 8.24 7.89 -6.72
CA SER A 22 9.59 8.46 -6.57
C SER A 22 10.13 8.12 -5.18
N THR A 23 11.45 7.97 -5.06
CA THR A 23 12.13 7.77 -3.78
C THR A 23 12.50 9.07 -3.08
N ASP A 24 12.21 10.23 -3.70
CA ASP A 24 12.37 11.54 -3.10
C ASP A 24 11.26 11.80 -2.05
N ILE A 25 11.60 11.55 -0.79
CA ILE A 25 10.70 11.71 0.36
C ILE A 25 10.35 13.19 0.61
N ALA A 26 11.24 14.12 0.27
CA ALA A 26 10.95 15.55 0.44
C ALA A 26 9.89 16.01 -0.55
N LEU A 27 10.02 15.59 -1.82
CA LEU A 27 9.00 15.85 -2.83
C LEU A 27 7.68 15.17 -2.50
N LEU A 28 7.71 13.92 -1.99
CA LEU A 28 6.50 13.24 -1.51
C LEU A 28 5.81 14.05 -0.40
N ALA A 29 6.57 14.58 0.55
CA ALA A 29 6.03 15.37 1.65
C ALA A 29 5.29 16.61 1.16
N GLU A 30 5.89 17.37 0.23
CA GLU A 30 5.27 18.57 -0.35
C GLU A 30 3.94 18.22 -1.04
N GLN A 31 3.94 17.21 -1.90
CA GLN A 31 2.75 16.82 -2.65
C GLN A 31 1.65 16.24 -1.76
N LEU A 32 2.03 15.46 -0.74
CA LEU A 32 1.08 14.85 0.17
C LEU A 32 0.42 15.92 1.07
N TYR A 33 1.17 16.93 1.50
CA TYR A 33 0.63 18.07 2.24
C TYR A 33 -0.46 18.81 1.46
N ILE A 34 -0.23 19.08 0.17
CA ILE A 34 -1.21 19.74 -0.70
C ILE A 34 -2.50 18.91 -0.80
N LYS A 35 -2.38 17.58 -0.96
CA LYS A 35 -3.55 16.69 -1.01
C LYS A 35 -4.30 16.63 0.31
N ILE A 36 -3.59 16.55 1.43
CA ILE A 36 -4.21 16.52 2.77
C ILE A 36 -4.98 17.81 3.03
N ALA A 37 -4.42 18.96 2.66
CA ALA A 37 -5.08 20.26 2.85
C ALA A 37 -6.43 20.36 2.13
N GLN A 38 -6.62 19.63 1.02
CA GLN A 38 -7.89 19.60 0.29
C GLN A 38 -8.97 18.76 0.98
N ALA A 39 -8.60 17.72 1.72
CA ALA A 39 -9.55 16.83 2.41
C ALA A 39 -9.01 16.28 3.74
N PRO A 40 -8.78 17.10 4.78
CA PRO A 40 -8.08 16.68 6.00
C PRO A 40 -8.73 15.47 6.70
N ARG A 41 -10.07 15.46 6.78
CA ARG A 41 -10.84 14.38 7.43
C ARG A 41 -10.75 13.03 6.73
N PHE A 42 -10.41 13.00 5.44
CA PHE A 42 -10.28 11.73 4.70
C PHE A 42 -8.96 11.02 5.07
N PHE A 43 -7.97 11.78 5.52
CA PHE A 43 -6.61 11.32 5.71
C PHE A 43 -6.24 11.09 7.18
N GLU A 44 -6.91 11.78 8.10
CA GLU A 44 -6.66 11.64 9.54
C GLU A 44 -6.92 10.19 10.02
N GLY A 45 -5.87 9.56 10.56
CA GLY A 45 -5.91 8.18 11.06
C GLY A 45 -6.04 7.10 9.99
N ALA A 46 -6.00 7.44 8.70
CA ALA A 46 -6.16 6.46 7.64
C ALA A 46 -5.01 5.44 7.67
N PRO A 47 -5.30 4.13 7.63
CA PRO A 47 -4.28 3.09 7.56
C PRO A 47 -3.71 3.00 6.15
N ILE A 48 -2.42 3.29 6.02
CA ILE A 48 -1.72 3.39 4.74
C ILE A 48 -0.80 2.20 4.51
N VAL A 49 -0.96 1.59 3.33
CA VAL A 49 0.02 0.67 2.75
C VAL A 49 0.72 1.37 1.59
N VAL A 50 2.05 1.37 1.57
CA VAL A 50 2.82 1.98 0.48
C VAL A 50 3.11 0.94 -0.60
N ASN A 51 2.65 1.19 -1.82
CA ASN A 51 2.94 0.36 -2.97
C ASN A 51 4.24 0.82 -3.63
N LEU A 52 5.23 -0.08 -3.64
CA LEU A 52 6.60 0.18 -4.11
C LEU A 52 6.83 -0.21 -5.57
N LEU A 53 5.80 -0.64 -6.30
CA LEU A 53 5.93 -1.22 -7.65
C LEU A 53 6.80 -0.37 -8.59
N GLU A 54 6.59 0.94 -8.60
CA GLU A 54 7.24 1.89 -9.52
C GLU A 54 8.65 2.30 -9.07
N VAL A 55 8.95 2.14 -7.78
CA VAL A 55 10.27 2.41 -7.18
C VAL A 55 10.97 1.11 -6.80
N LYS A 56 10.54 -0.02 -7.37
CA LYS A 56 11.09 -1.33 -7.05
C LYS A 56 12.56 -1.37 -7.42
N ASN A 57 13.38 -1.87 -6.50
CA ASN A 57 14.85 -1.91 -6.60
C ASN A 57 15.57 -0.54 -6.52
N SER A 58 14.84 0.56 -6.34
CA SER A 58 15.45 1.85 -6.03
C SER A 58 15.72 1.97 -4.52
N PRO A 59 16.82 2.62 -4.11
CA PRO A 59 17.11 2.83 -2.69
C PRO A 59 16.05 3.73 -2.07
N LEU A 60 15.53 3.33 -0.91
CA LEU A 60 14.46 4.03 -0.22
C LEU A 60 14.72 3.98 1.30
N ASP A 61 14.65 5.13 1.95
CA ASP A 61 14.76 5.21 3.41
C ASP A 61 13.38 4.95 4.05
N PHE A 62 13.17 3.71 4.50
CA PHE A 62 11.92 3.28 5.12
C PHE A 62 11.65 3.92 6.49
N VAL A 63 12.70 4.30 7.22
CA VAL A 63 12.55 4.98 8.52
C VAL A 63 12.04 6.41 8.29
N HIS A 64 12.62 7.10 7.31
CA HIS A 64 12.17 8.44 6.92
C HIS A 64 10.77 8.39 6.31
N LEU A 65 10.48 7.43 5.43
CA LEU A 65 9.14 7.24 4.86
C LEU A 65 8.08 7.03 5.94
N LYS A 66 8.32 6.10 6.89
CA LYS A 66 7.40 5.85 8.01
C LYS A 66 7.18 7.11 8.84
N SER A 67 8.26 7.81 9.18
CA SER A 67 8.20 9.05 9.97
C SER A 67 7.40 10.15 9.27
N LEU A 68 7.52 10.27 7.94
CA LEU A 68 6.73 11.22 7.16
C LEU A 68 5.23 10.90 7.23
N ILE A 69 4.87 9.63 7.01
CA ILE A 69 3.48 9.16 7.04
C ILE A 69 2.85 9.46 8.41
N GLU A 70 3.54 9.09 9.50
CA GLU A 70 3.06 9.30 10.87
C GLU A 70 2.92 10.79 11.22
N ARG A 71 3.85 11.64 10.77
CA ARG A 71 3.78 13.11 10.96
C ARG A 71 2.59 13.75 10.26
N MET A 72 2.07 13.12 9.22
CA MET A 72 0.89 13.58 8.48
C MET A 72 -0.42 13.02 9.06
N SER A 73 -0.38 12.51 10.29
CA SER A 73 -1.52 11.89 10.98
C SER A 73 -2.06 10.64 10.30
N PHE A 74 -1.27 9.97 9.45
CA PHE A 74 -1.59 8.65 8.92
C PHE A 74 -1.09 7.53 9.84
N ASN A 75 -1.72 6.36 9.71
CA ASN A 75 -1.24 5.13 10.33
C ASN A 75 -0.42 4.33 9.31
N ALA A 76 0.91 4.30 9.47
CA ALA A 76 1.79 3.54 8.59
C ALA A 76 1.66 2.03 8.89
N VAL A 77 0.95 1.29 8.04
CA VAL A 77 0.71 -0.16 8.24
C VAL A 77 1.85 -0.99 7.66
N GLY A 78 2.24 -0.70 6.43
CA GLY A 78 3.17 -1.56 5.71
C GLY A 78 3.44 -1.16 4.28
N VAL A 79 4.07 -2.07 3.54
CA VAL A 79 4.43 -1.93 2.13
C VAL A 79 3.97 -3.13 1.32
N CYS A 80 3.85 -2.96 0.01
CA CYS A 80 3.62 -4.05 -0.95
C CYS A 80 4.44 -3.85 -2.24
N ASN A 81 4.57 -4.91 -3.04
CA ASN A 81 5.21 -4.93 -4.38
C ASN A 81 6.69 -4.50 -4.47
N GLY A 82 7.38 -4.31 -3.34
CA GLY A 82 8.83 -4.08 -3.31
C GLY A 82 9.67 -5.32 -3.67
N SER A 83 10.99 -5.14 -3.74
CA SER A 83 11.96 -6.24 -3.80
C SER A 83 12.14 -6.91 -2.43
N ASP A 84 12.77 -8.09 -2.40
CA ASP A 84 13.06 -8.81 -1.15
C ASP A 84 13.93 -7.97 -0.20
N GLU A 85 14.89 -7.22 -0.75
CA GLU A 85 15.73 -6.30 0.01
C GLU A 85 14.91 -5.15 0.61
N GLN A 86 14.05 -4.52 -0.19
CA GLN A 86 13.14 -3.48 0.28
C GLN A 86 12.17 -4.01 1.35
N HIS A 87 11.68 -5.24 1.20
CA HIS A 87 10.83 -5.89 2.20
C HIS A 87 11.58 -6.14 3.52
N ALA A 88 12.84 -6.56 3.46
CA ALA A 88 13.66 -6.73 4.65
C ALA A 88 13.91 -5.39 5.37
N GLN A 89 14.23 -4.34 4.62
CA GLN A 89 14.43 -2.98 5.15
C GLN A 89 13.15 -2.40 5.74
N ALA A 90 11.99 -2.60 5.08
CA ALA A 90 10.69 -2.18 5.58
C ALA A 90 10.35 -2.88 6.92
N LYS A 91 10.58 -4.19 7.03
CA LYS A 91 10.41 -4.94 8.29
C LYS A 91 11.32 -4.41 9.39
N ALA A 92 12.58 -4.11 9.08
CA ALA A 92 13.52 -3.53 10.04
C ALA A 92 13.07 -2.15 10.54
N ALA A 93 12.36 -1.38 9.70
CA ALA A 93 11.74 -0.10 10.07
C ALA A 93 10.38 -0.25 10.79
N GLY A 94 9.89 -1.48 11.02
CA GLY A 94 8.62 -1.75 11.68
C GLY A 94 7.39 -1.68 10.77
N LEU A 95 7.57 -1.72 9.46
CA LEU A 95 6.48 -1.79 8.47
C LEU A 95 6.17 -3.25 8.13
N SER A 96 4.89 -3.59 8.07
CA SER A 96 4.47 -4.92 7.60
C SER A 96 4.73 -5.07 6.10
N VAL A 97 4.92 -6.30 5.62
CA VAL A 97 4.97 -6.60 4.18
C VAL A 97 3.70 -7.35 3.82
N LEU A 98 2.89 -6.74 2.95
CA LEU A 98 1.58 -7.24 2.59
C LEU A 98 1.60 -7.83 1.17
N ASN A 99 0.89 -8.95 1.01
CA ASN A 99 0.60 -9.51 -0.30
C ASN A 99 -0.54 -8.71 -0.93
N TYR A 100 -0.20 -7.92 -1.95
CA TYR A 100 -1.18 -7.15 -2.71
C TYR A 100 -1.54 -7.90 -3.98
N SER A 101 -2.64 -8.64 -3.92
CA SER A 101 -3.29 -9.11 -5.14
C SER A 101 -3.95 -7.89 -5.77
N GLN A 102 -3.43 -7.38 -6.90
CA GLN A 102 -4.20 -6.44 -7.71
C GLN A 102 -5.57 -7.06 -7.96
N ASP A 103 -6.63 -6.25 -7.88
CA ASP A 103 -7.80 -6.51 -8.69
C ASP A 103 -7.28 -6.58 -10.13
N VAL A 104 -7.03 -7.80 -10.62
CA VAL A 104 -6.75 -8.04 -12.02
C VAL A 104 -7.94 -7.40 -12.72
N LYS A 105 -7.71 -6.29 -13.42
CA LYS A 105 -8.66 -5.82 -14.42
C LYS A 105 -8.83 -7.01 -15.35
N SER A 106 -9.91 -7.77 -15.19
CA SER A 106 -10.29 -8.79 -16.14
C SER A 106 -10.30 -8.09 -17.49
N GLU A 107 -9.34 -8.40 -18.35
CA GLU A 107 -9.41 -7.96 -19.73
C GLU A 107 -10.75 -8.47 -20.29
N PRO A 108 -11.53 -7.64 -21.00
CA PRO A 108 -12.77 -8.10 -21.59
C PRO A 108 -12.42 -9.27 -22.51
N VAL A 109 -12.94 -10.45 -22.20
CA VAL A 109 -12.82 -11.65 -23.04
C VAL A 109 -13.27 -11.25 -24.44
N LYS A 110 -12.31 -11.24 -25.38
CA LYS A 110 -12.58 -11.02 -26.79
C LYS A 110 -13.45 -12.20 -27.23
N GLN A 111 -14.76 -11.96 -27.42
CA GLN A 111 -15.64 -12.93 -28.07
C GLN A 111 -15.13 -13.12 -29.50
N GLU A 112 -14.50 -14.27 -29.76
CA GLU A 112 -14.24 -14.70 -31.12
C GLU A 112 -15.59 -14.92 -31.81
N ALA A 113 -15.82 -14.17 -32.88
CA ALA A 113 -16.97 -14.33 -33.73
C ALA A 113 -16.89 -15.72 -34.39
N ASN A 114 -17.80 -16.61 -34.02
CA ASN A 114 -18.00 -17.88 -34.70
C ASN A 114 -18.46 -17.61 -36.13
N THR A 115 -17.54 -17.64 -37.10
CA THR A 115 -17.90 -17.71 -38.51
C THR A 115 -18.23 -19.18 -38.83
N SER A 116 -19.49 -19.55 -38.64
CA SER A 116 -20.03 -20.76 -39.26
C SER A 116 -20.10 -20.55 -40.76
N ILE A 117 -19.21 -21.23 -41.49
CA ILE A 117 -19.33 -21.43 -42.93
C ILE A 117 -20.46 -22.46 -43.14
N VAL A 118 -21.47 -22.08 -43.92
CA VAL A 118 -22.40 -22.98 -44.62
C VAL A 118 -22.26 -22.75 -46.11
#